data_AF-A0A0N4TC60-F1
#
_entry.id   AF-A0A0N4TC60-F1
#
_cell.length_a   1.000
_cell.length_b   1.000
_cell.length_c   1.000
_cell.angle_alpha   90.00
_cell.angle_beta   90.00
_cell.angle_gamma   90.00
#
_symmetry.space_group_name_H-M   'P 1'
#
loop_
_entity.id
_entity.type
_entity.pdbx_description
1 polymer ?
#
loop_
_entity_poly.entity_id
_entity_poly.type
_entity_poly.pdbx_seq_one_letter_code
_entity_poly.pdbx_strand_id
1 'polypeptide(L)'
;LKLILDQPEVECGQGTIAVRVRTTSKKPSYIFAKGHFHKDGCHFKQTDHATFHFEQCDVNRKREVNPRGMAYSFTVIVQLHPLFITKVDRAYNVRCFYMEENKEVDAELKVS
;
A
#
# COMPACT_ATOMS: atom_id res chain seq x y z
N LEU A 1 17.33 3.28 -20.63
CA LEU A 1 16.04 3.85 -20.21
C LEU A 1 15.70 3.30 -18.82
N LYS A 2 15.27 4.14 -17.86
CA LYS A 2 14.80 3.68 -16.56
C LYS A 2 13.37 3.15 -16.73
N LEU A 3 13.14 1.89 -16.36
CA LEU A 3 11.87 1.21 -16.53
C LEU A 3 11.51 0.45 -15.24
N ILE A 4 10.22 0.29 -14.98
CA ILE A 4 9.69 -0.58 -13.93
C ILE A 4 9.63 -2.00 -14.49
N LEU A 5 10.19 -2.96 -13.75
CA LEU A 5 10.39 -4.33 -14.24
C LEU A 5 9.15 -5.20 -14.10
N ASP A 6 8.42 -5.03 -13.00
CA ASP A 6 7.31 -5.88 -12.59
C ASP A 6 6.29 -5.11 -11.74
N GLN A 7 5.22 -5.81 -11.34
CA GLN A 7 4.29 -5.30 -10.35
C GLN A 7 5.00 -5.14 -9.00
N PRO A 8 4.65 -4.09 -8.24
CA PRO A 8 5.26 -3.87 -6.93
C PRO A 8 4.90 -4.99 -5.96
N GLU A 9 5.86 -5.33 -5.10
CA GLU A 9 5.62 -6.14 -3.92
C GLU A 9 4.86 -5.29 -2.90
N VAL A 10 3.77 -5.85 -2.34
CA VAL A 10 2.93 -5.17 -1.35
C VAL A 10 2.97 -5.96 -0.05
N GLU A 11 3.34 -5.29 1.04
CA GLU A 11 3.34 -5.85 2.38
C GLU A 11 2.26 -5.16 3.24
N CYS A 12 1.29 -5.96 3.69
CA CYS A 12 0.17 -5.51 4.51
C CYS A 12 0.53 -5.64 6.00
N GLY A 13 1.10 -4.60 6.58
CA GLY A 13 1.50 -4.56 7.99
C GLY A 13 0.37 -4.17 8.95
N GLN A 14 0.67 -4.02 10.24
CA GLN A 14 -0.28 -3.48 11.20
C GLN A 14 -0.31 -1.94 11.10
N GLY A 15 -1.40 -1.37 10.59
CA GLY A 15 -1.57 0.08 10.47
C GLY A 15 -0.81 0.71 9.28
N THR A 16 -0.09 -0.09 8.49
CA THR A 16 0.73 0.37 7.37
C THR A 16 0.61 -0.55 6.16
N ILE A 17 0.82 0.01 4.98
CA ILE A 17 1.05 -0.71 3.72
C ILE A 17 2.42 -0.30 3.19
N ALA A 18 3.32 -1.25 3.03
CA ALA A 18 4.59 -1.05 2.36
C ALA A 18 4.51 -1.49 0.90
N VAL A 19 5.14 -0.70 0.03
CA VAL A 19 5.20 -0.92 -1.42
C VAL A 19 6.66 -0.90 -1.83
N ARG A 20 7.09 -1.97 -2.50
CA ARG A 20 8.46 -2.12 -3.02
C ARG A 20 8.45 -2.30 -4.52
N VAL A 21 9.27 -1.50 -5.22
CA VAL A 21 9.28 -1.40 -6.69
C VAL A 21 10.64 -1.79 -7.23
N ARG A 22 10.69 -2.67 -8.24
CA ARG A 22 11.93 -2.98 -8.96
C ARG A 22 12.04 -2.21 -10.27
N THR A 23 13.23 -1.70 -10.55
CA THR A 23 13.54 -0.93 -11.76
C THR A 23 14.84 -1.40 -12.39
N THR A 24 15.06 -1.10 -13.68
CA THR A 24 16.23 -1.57 -14.44
C THR A 24 17.59 -1.08 -13.94
N SER A 25 17.68 0.07 -13.26
CA SER A 25 18.98 0.61 -12.84
C SER A 25 18.93 1.53 -11.63
N LYS A 26 18.06 2.54 -11.63
CA LYS A 26 17.98 3.58 -10.59
C LYS A 26 16.63 3.54 -9.92
N LYS A 27 16.62 3.75 -8.59
CA LYS A 27 15.41 3.93 -7.78
C LYS A 27 14.47 4.98 -8.40
N PRO A 28 13.14 4.80 -8.34
CA PRO A 28 12.17 5.83 -8.72
C PRO A 28 12.51 7.21 -8.17
N SER A 29 12.23 8.27 -8.94
CA SER A 29 12.44 9.62 -8.43
C SER A 29 11.46 9.91 -7.31
N TYR A 30 10.21 9.47 -7.49
CA TYR A 30 9.19 9.54 -6.46
C TYR A 30 8.32 8.28 -6.42
N ILE A 31 7.91 7.92 -5.21
CA ILE A 31 6.76 7.05 -4.96
C ILE A 31 5.81 7.85 -4.08
N PHE A 32 4.53 7.96 -4.45
CA PHE A 32 3.58 8.77 -3.68
C PHE A 32 2.13 8.29 -3.83
N ALA A 33 1.31 8.60 -2.84
CA ALA A 33 -0.13 8.36 -2.92
C ALA A 33 -0.79 9.40 -3.85
N LYS A 34 -1.65 8.93 -4.75
CA LYS A 34 -2.38 9.78 -5.70
C LYS A 34 -3.12 10.88 -4.95
N GLY A 35 -2.89 12.14 -5.34
CA GLY A 35 -3.48 13.32 -4.69
C GLY A 35 -2.68 13.88 -3.51
N HIS A 36 -1.61 13.21 -3.07
CA HIS A 36 -0.87 13.57 -1.84
C HIS A 36 0.63 13.81 -2.05
N PHE A 37 1.04 14.27 -3.25
CA PHE A 37 2.46 14.49 -3.57
C PHE A 37 3.19 15.47 -2.64
N HIS A 38 2.46 16.43 -2.08
CA HIS A 38 3.00 17.47 -1.19
C HIS A 38 2.77 17.19 0.31
N LYS A 39 2.24 16.02 0.66
CA LYS A 39 1.98 15.64 2.06
C LYS A 39 3.12 14.77 2.58
N ASP A 40 3.67 15.15 3.72
CA ASP A 40 4.68 14.35 4.40
C ASP A 40 4.09 12.99 4.81
N GLY A 41 4.90 11.93 4.73
CA GLY A 41 4.45 10.55 4.93
C GLY A 41 3.68 9.95 3.75
N CYS A 42 3.34 10.74 2.73
CA CYS A 42 2.63 10.29 1.52
C CYS A 42 3.45 10.41 0.23
N HIS A 43 4.65 10.96 0.32
CA HIS A 43 5.59 11.11 -0.79
C HIS A 43 6.99 10.70 -0.33
N PHE A 44 7.69 9.97 -1.19
CA PHE A 44 9.01 9.43 -0.91
C PHE A 44 9.93 9.69 -2.10
N LYS A 45 11.13 10.23 -1.84
CA LYS A 45 12.09 10.62 -2.87
C LYS A 45 13.18 9.58 -3.00
N GLN A 46 13.58 9.26 -4.23
CA GLN A 46 14.75 8.43 -4.54
C GLN A 46 14.79 7.09 -3.78
N THR A 47 13.62 6.50 -3.53
CA THR A 47 13.47 5.21 -2.84
C THR A 47 12.76 4.20 -3.73
N ASP A 48 13.08 2.93 -3.52
CA ASP A 48 12.41 1.74 -4.06
C ASP A 48 11.42 1.13 -3.06
N HIS A 49 11.42 1.60 -1.81
CA HIS A 49 10.56 1.13 -0.72
C HIS A 49 9.85 2.33 -0.07
N ALA A 50 8.52 2.30 -0.04
CA ALA A 50 7.66 3.34 0.53
C ALA A 50 6.63 2.73 1.48
N THR A 51 6.47 3.31 2.67
CA THR A 51 5.55 2.82 3.70
C THR A 51 4.48 3.87 3.98
N PHE A 52 3.22 3.51 3.74
CA PHE A 52 2.07 4.38 3.90
C PHE A 52 1.27 3.98 5.16
N HIS A 53 0.91 4.95 5.99
CA HIS A 53 0.07 4.73 7.15
C HIS A 53 -1.42 4.82 6.78
N PHE A 54 -2.28 3.99 7.38
CA PHE A 54 -3.72 3.95 7.07
C PHE A 54 -4.44 5.26 7.38
N GLU A 55 -4.02 5.93 8.45
CA GLU A 55 -4.62 7.19 8.90
C GLU A 55 -4.06 8.41 8.14
N GLN A 56 -3.23 8.16 7.11
CA GLN A 56 -2.63 9.18 6.26
C GLN A 56 -3.02 8.93 4.80
N CYS A 57 -2.76 9.93 3.95
CA CYS A 57 -2.86 9.80 2.49
C CYS A 57 -4.22 9.35 1.92
N ASP A 58 -5.30 9.60 2.68
CA ASP A 58 -6.69 9.26 2.34
C ASP A 58 -6.86 7.80 1.88
N VAL A 59 -6.20 6.87 2.59
CA VAL A 59 -6.38 5.43 2.36
C VAL A 59 -7.84 5.07 2.61
N ASN A 60 -8.50 4.55 1.58
CA ASN A 60 -9.90 4.16 1.64
C ASN A 60 -10.05 2.91 2.50
N ARG A 61 -10.73 3.07 3.64
CA ARG A 61 -11.05 2.02 4.60
C ARG A 61 -12.51 1.59 4.43
N LYS A 62 -12.73 0.33 4.05
CA LYS A 62 -14.06 -0.24 3.83
C LYS A 62 -14.25 -1.52 4.65
N ARG A 63 -15.35 -1.61 5.39
CA ARG A 63 -15.78 -2.85 6.04
C ARG A 63 -16.41 -3.78 5.00
N GLU A 64 -15.99 -5.02 4.96
CA GLU A 64 -16.60 -6.07 4.14
C GLU A 64 -17.32 -7.07 5.03
N VAL A 65 -18.45 -7.58 4.53
CA VAL A 65 -19.33 -8.48 5.28
C VAL A 65 -19.13 -9.94 4.87
N ASN A 66 -18.55 -10.19 3.70
CA ASN A 66 -18.35 -11.54 3.18
C ASN A 66 -17.11 -11.59 2.24
N PRO A 67 -15.95 -12.09 2.70
CA PRO A 67 -15.66 -12.47 4.08
C PRO A 67 -15.69 -11.25 5.02
N ARG A 68 -16.00 -11.48 6.29
CA ARG A 68 -16.06 -10.41 7.28
C ARG A 68 -14.66 -9.87 7.55
N GLY A 69 -14.46 -8.56 7.39
CA GLY A 69 -13.14 -7.96 7.52
C GLY A 69 -13.08 -6.49 7.15
N MET A 70 -11.85 -5.98 7.06
CA MET A 70 -11.54 -4.60 6.71
C MET A 70 -10.62 -4.55 5.50
N ALA A 71 -11.06 -3.88 4.43
CA ALA A 71 -10.26 -3.57 3.25
C ALA A 71 -9.68 -2.15 3.35
N TYR A 72 -8.39 -2.04 3.06
CA TYR A 72 -7.67 -0.77 2.92
C TYR A 72 -7.18 -0.66 1.49
N SER A 73 -7.47 0.45 0.82
CA SER A 73 -7.12 0.63 -0.59
C SER A 73 -6.74 2.06 -0.94
N PHE A 74 -5.77 2.24 -1.83
CA PHE A 74 -5.34 3.53 -2.34
C PHE A 74 -4.57 3.37 -3.64
N THR A 75 -4.29 4.48 -4.34
CA THR A 75 -3.50 4.45 -5.58
C THR A 75 -2.11 4.99 -5.34
N VAL A 76 -1.09 4.20 -5.64
CA VAL A 76 0.32 4.60 -5.60
C VAL A 76 0.81 4.98 -6.99
N ILE A 77 1.46 6.13 -7.10
CA ILE A 77 2.13 6.60 -8.32
C ILE A 77 3.63 6.37 -8.16
N VAL A 78 4.23 5.70 -9.15
CA VAL A 78 5.68 5.51 -9.27
C VAL A 78 6.18 6.39 -10.43
N GLN A 79 6.89 7.46 -10.08
CA GLN A 79 7.43 8.43 -11.04
C GLN A 79 8.94 8.24 -11.22
N LEU A 80 9.37 8.01 -12.45
CA LEU A 80 10.77 7.74 -12.77
C LEU A 80 11.58 9.00 -13.07
N HIS A 81 10.93 10.06 -13.55
CA HIS A 81 11.56 11.34 -13.90
C HIS A 81 11.49 12.33 -12.71
N PRO A 82 12.54 13.13 -12.44
CA PRO A 82 12.58 14.00 -11.26
C PRO A 82 11.67 15.24 -11.33
N LEU A 83 11.22 15.67 -12.50
CA LEU A 83 10.52 16.96 -12.63
C LEU A 83 9.01 16.83 -12.91
N PHE A 84 8.56 15.75 -13.54
CA PHE A 84 7.19 15.61 -14.00
C PHE A 84 6.85 14.15 -14.29
N ILE A 85 5.54 13.84 -14.36
CA ILE A 85 5.03 12.53 -14.73
C ILE A 85 5.23 12.30 -16.24
N THR A 86 5.67 11.10 -16.61
CA THR A 86 5.98 10.68 -17.98
C THR A 86 5.20 9.43 -18.39
N LYS A 87 5.24 9.07 -19.68
CA LYS A 87 4.54 7.90 -20.22
C LYS A 87 4.96 6.55 -19.60
N VAL A 88 6.16 6.47 -19.02
CA VAL A 88 6.69 5.23 -18.45
C VAL A 88 6.38 5.08 -16.95
N ASP A 89 5.79 6.12 -16.35
CA ASP A 89 5.35 6.08 -14.95
C ASP A 89 4.10 5.22 -14.81
N ARG A 90 3.87 4.69 -13.61
CA ARG A 90 2.80 3.73 -13.35
C ARG A 90 1.98 4.12 -12.13
N ALA A 91 0.69 3.84 -12.21
CA ALA A 91 -0.26 3.96 -11.12
C ALA A 91 -0.75 2.56 -10.74
N TYR A 92 -0.65 2.19 -9.47
CA TYR A 92 -1.06 0.90 -8.94
C TYR A 92 -2.18 1.10 -7.92
N ASN A 93 -3.32 0.44 -8.13
CA ASN A 93 -4.35 0.36 -7.10
C ASN A 93 -3.94 -0.74 -6.12
N VAL A 94 -3.50 -0.34 -4.94
CA VAL A 94 -3.06 -1.24 -3.88
C VAL A 94 -4.24 -1.53 -2.96
N ARG A 95 -4.42 -2.78 -2.58
CA ARG A 95 -5.48 -3.22 -1.66
C ARG A 95 -4.95 -4.28 -0.71
N CYS A 96 -5.15 -4.08 0.57
CA CYS A 96 -4.94 -5.06 1.64
C CYS A 96 -6.28 -5.40 2.28
N PHE A 97 -6.50 -6.66 2.60
CA PHE A 97 -7.70 -7.13 3.28
C PHE A 97 -7.32 -7.85 4.57
N TYR A 98 -7.89 -7.42 5.69
CA TYR A 98 -7.70 -8.00 7.00
C TYR A 98 -8.99 -8.69 7.41
N MET A 99 -8.95 -10.02 7.49
CA MET A 99 -10.09 -10.83 7.91
C MET A 99 -10.32 -10.68 9.42
N GLU A 100 -11.57 -10.55 9.84
CA GLU A 100 -11.91 -10.65 11.26
C GLU A 100 -11.84 -12.14 11.67
N GLU A 101 -11.07 -12.47 12.70
CA GLU A 101 -11.06 -13.83 13.27
C GLU A 101 -12.40 -14.10 13.98
N ASN A 102 -13.08 -15.18 13.58
CA ASN A 102 -14.17 -15.74 14.36
C ASN A 102 -13.58 -16.46 15.58
N LYS A 103 -13.54 -15.79 16.74
CA LYS A 103 -13.30 -16.47 18.02
C LYS A 103 -14.60 -17.12 18.48
N GLU A 104 -14.90 -18.32 18.00
CA GLU A 104 -15.82 -19.21 18.71
C GLU A 104 -15.10 -19.69 19.97
N VAL A 105 -15.50 -19.16 21.13
CA VAL A 105 -15.00 -19.63 22.43
C VAL A 105 -15.77 -20.90 22.76
N ASP A 106 -15.23 -22.06 22.40
CA ASP A 106 -15.66 -23.34 22.96
C ASP A 106 -15.24 -23.37 24.44
N ALA A 107 -16.08 -22.80 25.30
CA ALA A 107 -15.97 -22.99 26.73
C ALA A 107 -16.45 -24.42 27.06
N GLU A 108 -15.54 -25.40 27.02
CA GLU A 108 -15.77 -26.67 27.70
C GLU A 108 -15.89 -26.40 29.20
N LEU A 109 -17.14 -26.28 29.66
CA LEU A 109 -17.50 -26.16 31.07
C LEU A 109 -17.30 -27.53 31.74
N LYS A 110 -16.07 -27.84 32.15
CA LYS A 110 -15.79 -28.95 33.07
C LYS A 110 -16.26 -28.55 34.48
N VAL A 111 -17.47 -28.97 34.84
CA VAL A 111 -17.92 -28.99 36.24
C VAL A 111 -17.33 -30.26 36.90
N SER A 112 -16.62 -30.09 38.02
CA SER A 112 -16.20 -31.19 38.91
C SER A 112 -17.13 -31.27 40.11
#